data_AF-A0A917EKZ6-F1
#
_entry.id   AF-A0A917EKZ6-F1
#
_cell.length_a   1.000
_cell.length_b   1.000
_cell.length_c   1.000
_cell.angle_alpha   90.00
_cell.angle_beta   90.00
_cell.angle_gamma   90.00
#
_symmetry.space_group_name_H-M   'P 1'
#
loop_
_entity.id
_entity.type
_entity.pdbx_description
1 polymer ?
#
loop_
_entity_poly.entity_id
_entity_poly.type
_entity_poly.pdbx_seq_one_letter_code
_entity_poly.pdbx_strand_id
1 'polypeptide(L)'
;MFDFYVFVVTIPLLLLAILFSQIHICNVFYNIEKSTLWGTLGLLLPFGLNLYVYQLVKLEKAAGSSFEHVTAQERITWRRLYMLVLIQYLLMFVIIGVLLSPGATFISGYY
;
A
#
# COMPACT_ATOMS: atom_id res chain seq x y z
N MET A 1 -27.34 -3.34 12.88
CA MET A 1 -26.92 -1.99 13.32
C MET A 1 -25.42 -1.94 13.64
N PHE A 2 -24.88 -2.92 14.37
CA PHE A 2 -23.44 -3.05 14.66
C PHE A 2 -22.58 -3.23 13.39
N ASP A 3 -23.01 -4.06 12.44
CA ASP A 3 -22.25 -4.33 11.21
C ASP A 3 -22.12 -3.12 10.27
N PHE A 4 -23.15 -2.27 10.23
CA PHE A 4 -23.14 -1.04 9.43
C PHE A 4 -22.18 0.00 10.01
N TYR A 5 -22.15 0.16 11.34
CA TYR A 5 -21.21 1.06 12.00
C TYR A 5 -19.76 0.60 11.83
N VAL A 6 -19.50 -0.71 11.94
CA VAL A 6 -18.18 -1.28 11.66
C VAL A 6 -17.80 -1.01 10.20
N PHE A 7 -18.70 -1.21 9.25
CA PHE A 7 -18.39 -0.94 7.84
C PHE A 7 -18.07 0.54 7.56
N VAL A 8 -18.91 1.46 8.07
CA VAL A 8 -18.79 2.91 7.84
C VAL A 8 -17.63 3.54 8.59
N VAL A 9 -17.18 2.97 9.72
CA VAL A 9 -16.04 3.50 10.48
C VAL A 9 -14.74 2.80 10.09
N THR A 10 -14.74 1.47 10.00
CA THR A 10 -13.52 0.68 9.79
C THR A 10 -12.98 0.83 8.37
N ILE A 11 -13.83 0.90 7.34
CA ILE A 11 -13.34 1.05 5.95
C ILE A 11 -12.67 2.41 5.72
N PRO A 12 -13.26 3.56 6.10
CA PRO A 12 -12.58 4.84 5.96
C PRO A 12 -11.30 4.93 6.79
N LEU A 13 -11.28 4.35 7.99
CA LEU A 13 -10.08 4.32 8.83
C LEU A 13 -8.96 3.50 8.18
N LEU A 14 -9.28 2.35 7.60
CA LEU A 14 -8.33 1.53 6.83
C LEU A 14 -7.83 2.26 5.58
N LEU A 15 -8.72 2.95 4.84
CA LEU A 15 -8.33 3.75 3.68
C LEU A 15 -7.38 4.89 4.07
N LEU A 16 -7.64 5.58 5.18
CA LEU A 16 -6.74 6.61 5.71
C LEU A 16 -5.39 6.01 6.12
N ALA A 17 -5.38 4.88 6.82
CA ALA A 17 -4.14 4.19 7.19
C ALA A 17 -3.32 3.79 5.96
N ILE A 18 -3.96 3.28 4.91
CA ILE A 18 -3.33 2.96 3.63
C ILE A 18 -2.77 4.22 2.98
N LEU A 19 -3.53 5.31 2.95
CA LEU A 19 -3.12 6.59 2.38
C LEU A 19 -1.87 7.15 3.09
N PHE A 20 -1.88 7.21 4.43
CA PHE A 20 -0.73 7.67 5.21
C PHE A 20 0.52 6.81 5.00
N SER A 21 0.36 5.48 5.01
CA SER A 21 1.47 4.57 4.76
C SER A 21 1.99 4.66 3.31
N GLN A 22 1.12 4.93 2.34
CA GLN A 22 1.53 5.10 0.93
C GLN A 22 2.31 6.41 0.73
N ILE A 23 1.90 7.50 1.37
CA ILE A 23 2.66 8.75 1.43
C ILE A 23 4.03 8.49 2.07
N HIS A 24 4.08 7.73 3.16
CA HIS A 24 5.35 7.40 3.82
C HIS A 24 6.29 6.63 2.90
N ILE A 25 5.81 5.55 2.27
CA ILE A 25 6.61 4.75 1.32
C ILE A 25 7.11 5.63 0.16
N CYS A 26 6.24 6.47 -0.41
CA CYS A 26 6.62 7.35 -1.52
C CYS A 26 7.64 8.42 -1.11
N ASN A 27 7.54 8.98 0.09
CA ASN A 27 8.56 9.89 0.62
C ASN A 27 9.91 9.20 0.80
N VAL A 28 9.92 7.94 1.26
CA VAL A 28 11.18 7.20 1.39
C VAL A 28 11.76 6.88 0.02
N PHE A 29 10.95 6.46 -0.95
CA PHE A 29 11.40 6.28 -2.34
C PHE A 29 11.89 7.59 -2.99
N TYR A 30 11.23 8.71 -2.72
CA TYR A 30 11.66 10.03 -3.16
C TYR A 30 13.04 10.37 -2.59
N ASN A 31 13.29 10.11 -1.31
CA ASN A 31 14.60 10.36 -0.69
C ASN A 31 15.69 9.43 -1.21
N ILE A 32 15.36 8.17 -1.52
CA ILE A 32 16.31 7.18 -2.04
C ILE A 32 16.68 7.48 -3.50
N GLU A 33 15.71 7.79 -4.35
CA GLU A 33 15.94 7.93 -5.80
C GLU A 33 16.00 9.38 -6.29
N LYS A 34 15.71 10.37 -5.43
CA LYS A 34 15.55 11.79 -5.80
C LYS A 34 14.62 12.02 -7.00
N SER A 35 13.68 11.11 -7.23
CA SER A 35 12.79 11.17 -8.39
C SER A 35 11.42 11.75 -8.01
N THR A 36 11.08 12.89 -8.62
CA THR A 36 9.81 13.62 -8.44
C THR A 36 8.57 12.80 -8.81
N LEU A 37 8.73 11.74 -9.61
CA LEU A 37 7.65 10.82 -9.96
C LEU A 37 7.09 10.10 -8.73
N TRP A 38 7.88 9.85 -7.70
CA TRP A 38 7.38 9.22 -6.47
C TRP A 38 6.52 10.17 -5.64
N GLY A 39 6.82 11.47 -5.67
CA GLY A 39 6.01 12.48 -4.99
C GLY A 39 4.60 12.59 -5.57
N THR A 40 4.46 12.49 -6.89
CA THR A 40 3.15 12.52 -7.57
C THR A 40 2.42 11.18 -7.46
N LEU A 41 3.13 10.05 -7.50
CA LEU A 41 2.53 8.71 -7.35
C LEU A 41 2.00 8.43 -5.94
N GLY A 42 2.58 9.05 -4.90
CA GLY A 42 2.09 8.93 -3.52
C GLY A 42 0.69 9.53 -3.29
N LEU A 43 0.28 10.50 -4.12
CA LEU A 43 -1.05 11.10 -4.10
C LEU A 43 -2.05 10.35 -4.97
N LEU A 44 -1.58 9.51 -5.89
CA LEU A 44 -2.42 8.74 -6.80
C LEU A 44 -2.80 7.38 -6.18
N LEU A 45 -3.71 7.43 -5.21
CA LEU A 45 -4.46 6.25 -4.75
C LEU A 45 -5.10 5.40 -5.86
N PRO A 46 -5.60 5.94 -7.01
CA PRO A 46 -6.24 5.10 -8.03
C PRO A 46 -5.30 4.15 -8.79
N PHE A 47 -3.96 4.26 -8.66
CA PHE A 47 -3.04 3.24 -9.18
C PHE A 47 -2.74 2.11 -8.19
N GLY A 48 -3.34 2.15 -6.98
CA GLY A 48 -3.15 1.29 -5.80
C GLY A 48 -2.36 0.00 -6.02
N LEU A 49 -3.00 -1.05 -6.56
CA LEU A 49 -2.37 -2.37 -6.72
C LEU A 49 -1.18 -2.38 -7.70
N ASN A 50 -1.31 -1.71 -8.85
CA ASN A 50 -0.25 -1.69 -9.87
C ASN A 50 0.99 -0.94 -9.37
N LEU A 51 0.78 0.13 -8.60
CA LEU A 51 1.86 0.88 -7.98
C LEU A 51 2.62 0.03 -6.96
N TYR A 52 1.92 -0.75 -6.14
CA TYR A 52 2.55 -1.67 -5.18
C TYR A 52 3.35 -2.78 -5.87
N VAL A 53 2.82 -3.37 -6.94
CA VAL A 53 3.54 -4.37 -7.73
C VAL A 53 4.81 -3.76 -8.34
N TYR A 54 4.72 -2.54 -8.87
CA TYR A 54 5.88 -1.84 -9.39
C TYR A 54 6.93 -1.55 -8.31
N GLN A 55 6.49 -1.11 -7.12
CA GLN A 55 7.37 -0.89 -5.96
C GLN A 55 8.06 -2.19 -5.53
N LEU A 56 7.34 -3.32 -5.46
CA LEU A 56 7.89 -4.63 -5.12
C LEU A 56 8.94 -5.09 -6.13
N VAL A 57 8.63 -5.06 -7.43
CA VAL A 57 9.57 -5.45 -8.49
C VAL A 57 10.83 -4.57 -8.46
N LYS A 58 10.69 -3.29 -8.14
CA LYS A 58 11.82 -2.38 -8.03
C LYS A 58 12.68 -2.68 -6.79
N LEU A 59 12.06 -2.94 -5.64
CA LEU A 59 12.74 -3.38 -4.43
C LEU A 59 13.50 -4.68 -4.65
N GLU A 60 12.90 -5.65 -5.34
CA GLU A 60 13.54 -6.93 -5.67
C GLU A 60 14.72 -6.77 -6.62
N LYS A 61 14.59 -5.95 -7.68
CA LYS A 61 15.72 -5.67 -8.58
C LYS A 61 16.87 -4.98 -7.87
N ALA A 62 16.59 -4.00 -7.02
CA ALA A 62 17.61 -3.32 -6.21
C ALA A 62 18.28 -4.28 -5.21
N ALA A 63 17.50 -5.19 -4.61
CA ALA A 63 18.03 -6.24 -3.76
C ALA A 63 18.92 -7.25 -4.50
N GLY A 64 18.56 -7.65 -5.72
CA GLY A 64 19.39 -8.56 -6.52
C GLY A 64 20.67 -7.92 -7.07
N SER A 65 20.63 -6.63 -7.42
CA SER A 65 21.72 -5.94 -8.12
C SER A 65 22.71 -5.22 -7.21
N SER A 66 22.31 -4.77 -6.02
CA SER A 66 23.09 -3.79 -5.24
C SER A 66 23.48 -4.27 -3.84
N PHE A 67 23.21 -5.53 -3.47
CA PHE A 67 23.48 -6.00 -2.12
C PHE A 67 24.94 -5.78 -1.72
N GLU A 68 25.93 -5.94 -2.60
CA GLU A 68 27.34 -5.70 -2.27
C GLU A 68 27.68 -4.25 -1.87
N HIS A 69 26.91 -3.25 -2.33
CA HIS A 69 27.22 -1.83 -2.12
C HIS A 69 26.27 -1.11 -1.15
N VAL A 70 25.21 -1.79 -0.68
CA VAL A 70 24.21 -1.20 0.23
C VAL A 70 24.57 -1.46 1.68
N THR A 71 24.67 -0.38 2.47
CA THR A 71 25.01 -0.46 3.90
C THR A 71 23.97 -1.27 4.68
N ALA A 72 24.39 -1.91 5.79
CA ALA A 72 23.49 -2.73 6.60
C ALA A 72 22.24 -1.98 7.07
N GLN A 73 22.37 -0.67 7.32
CA GLN A 73 21.30 0.21 7.78
C GLN A 73 20.27 0.49 6.68
N GLU A 74 20.72 0.69 5.44
CA GLU A 74 19.84 0.78 4.28
C GLU A 74 19.11 -0.54 4.06
N ARG A 75 19.79 -1.70 4.09
CA ARG A 75 19.14 -3.00 3.90
C ARG A 75 17.96 -3.24 4.86
N ILE A 76 18.07 -2.78 6.10
CA ILE A 76 16.97 -2.87 7.08
C ILE A 76 15.78 -1.99 6.66
N THR A 77 16.04 -0.77 6.22
CA THR A 77 15.01 0.15 5.70
C THR A 77 14.32 -0.41 4.47
N TRP A 78 15.08 -0.99 3.54
CA TRP A 78 14.55 -1.65 2.35
C TRP A 78 13.65 -2.85 2.70
N ARG A 79 14.06 -3.69 3.66
CA ARG A 79 13.21 -4.80 4.15
C ARG A 79 11.93 -4.31 4.81
N ARG A 80 11.99 -3.22 5.57
CA ARG A 80 10.79 -2.61 6.20
C ARG A 80 9.83 -2.06 5.15
N LEU A 81 10.34 -1.34 4.15
CA LEU A 81 9.54 -0.86 3.02
C LEU A 81 8.89 -2.02 2.26
N TYR A 82 9.65 -3.07 1.98
CA TYR A 82 9.14 -4.27 1.32
C TYR A 82 7.97 -4.89 2.09
N MET A 83 8.13 -5.07 3.40
CA MET A 83 7.04 -5.59 4.25
C MET A 83 5.83 -4.65 4.27
N LEU A 84 6.04 -3.34 4.34
CA LEU A 84 4.96 -2.34 4.31
C LEU A 84 4.17 -2.39 3.00
N VAL A 85 4.86 -2.43 1.85
CA VAL A 85 4.21 -2.53 0.53
C VAL A 85 3.43 -3.84 0.41
N LEU A 86 3.98 -4.96 0.90
CA LEU A 86 3.31 -6.26 0.89
C LEU A 86 2.04 -6.25 1.75
N ILE A 87 2.10 -5.67 2.95
CA ILE A 87 0.95 -5.52 3.84
C ILE A 87 -0.13 -4.64 3.18
N GLN A 88 0.26 -3.54 2.55
CA GLN A 88 -0.68 -2.68 1.82
C GLN A 88 -1.35 -3.40 0.65
N TYR A 89 -0.58 -4.19 -0.11
CA TYR A 89 -1.11 -5.00 -1.19
C TYR A 89 -2.16 -6.01 -0.70
N LEU A 90 -1.86 -6.74 0.38
CA LEU A 90 -2.80 -7.69 0.99
C LEU A 90 -4.05 -6.99 1.54
N LEU A 91 -3.90 -5.84 2.20
CA LEU A 91 -5.03 -5.07 2.71
C LEU A 91 -5.93 -4.56 1.57
N MET A 92 -5.36 -4.00 0.50
CA MET A 92 -6.12 -3.59 -0.68
C MET A 92 -6.86 -4.76 -1.33
N PHE A 93 -6.19 -5.92 -1.43
CA PHE A 93 -6.82 -7.13 -1.95
C PHE A 93 -8.02 -7.57 -1.09
N VAL A 94 -7.89 -7.55 0.23
CA VAL A 94 -8.98 -7.87 1.16
C VAL A 94 -10.12 -6.85 1.07
N ILE A 95 -9.82 -5.55 1.04
CA ILE A 95 -10.83 -4.49 0.94
C ILE A 95 -11.61 -4.61 -0.36
N ILE A 96 -10.92 -4.78 -1.50
CA ILE A 96 -11.56 -4.98 -2.80
C ILE A 96 -12.37 -6.29 -2.80
N GLY A 97 -11.83 -7.37 -2.24
CA GLY A 97 -12.53 -8.64 -2.12
C GLY A 97 -13.81 -8.55 -1.30
N VAL A 98 -13.80 -7.79 -0.19
CA VAL A 98 -14.98 -7.53 0.63
C VAL A 98 -15.99 -6.67 -0.13
N LEU A 99 -15.55 -5.58 -0.78
CA LEU A 99 -16.42 -4.69 -1.56
C LEU A 99 -17.10 -5.40 -2.74
N LEU A 100 -16.39 -6.31 -3.40
CA LEU A 100 -16.91 -7.11 -4.52
C LEU A 100 -17.65 -8.38 -4.07
N SER A 101 -17.60 -8.71 -2.78
CA SER A 101 -18.28 -9.90 -2.27
C SER A 101 -19.80 -9.73 -2.33
N PRO A 102 -20.57 -10.80 -2.62
CA PRO A 102 -22.03 -10.75 -2.60
C PRO A 102 -22.60 -10.32 -1.23
N GLY A 103 -21.88 -10.64 -0.14
CA GLY A 103 -22.28 -10.28 1.22
C GLY A 103 -22.30 -8.76 1.47
N ALA A 104 -21.43 -8.00 0.80
CA ALA A 104 -21.46 -6.54 0.87
C ALA A 104 -22.66 -5.94 0.11
N THR A 105 -23.08 -6.57 -0.98
CA THR A 105 -24.27 -6.15 -1.76
C THR A 105 -25.58 -6.46 -1.04
N PHE A 106 -25.62 -7.54 -0.24
CA PHE A 106 -26.78 -7.84 0.61
C PHE A 106 -27.03 -6.76 1.67
N ILE A 107 -26.00 -6.16 2.27
CA ILE A 107 -26.17 -5.10 3.29
C ILE A 107 -26.72 -3.80 2.67
N SER A 108 -26.47 -3.52 1.39
CA SER A 108 -27.02 -2.34 0.70
C SER A 108 -28.41 -2.56 0.09
N GLY A 109 -28.90 -3.80 0.01
CA GLY A 109 -30.18 -4.14 -0.60
C GLY A 109 -31.39 -4.17 0.35
N TYR A 110 -31.18 -3.92 1.64
CA TYR A 110 -32.24 -3.88 2.67
C TYR A 110 -32.62 -2.46 3.12
N TYR A 111 -32.28 -1.43 2.33
CA TYR A 111 -32.77 -0.06 2.49
C TYR A 111 -33.67 0.33 1.32
#